data_AF-A0A6P3Z2X1-F1
#
_entry.id   AF-A0A6P3Z2X1-F1
#
_cell.length_a   1.000
_cell.length_b   1.000
_cell.length_c   1.000
_cell.angle_alpha   90.00
_cell.angle_beta   90.00
_cell.angle_gamma   90.00
#
_symmetry.space_group_name_H-M   'P 1'
#
loop_
_entity.id
_entity.type
_entity.pdbx_description
1 polymer ?
#
loop_
_entity_poly.entity_id
_entity_poly.type
_entity_poly.pdbx_seq_one_letter_code
_entity_poly.pdbx_strand_id
1 'polypeptide(L)'
;MARRYYASVKGRLAKHGRTEDDLLIMSGIMCFVGRTQQEAQDKFDRLQAVMNVEVGIGQLLLNHFPDLTGYPLDEPVPELMMRTDNLGSARLAGREPEMTIALMDRAREEKLTLRQLSDVAMCGFWSLGVIGTPERIADMMEE
;
A
#
# COMPACT_ATOMS: atom_id res chain seq x y z
N MET A 1 -1.91 14.30 1.41
CA MET A 1 -0.69 14.30 2.26
C MET A 1 0.61 14.53 1.49
N ALA A 2 0.73 14.09 0.23
CA ALA A 2 1.93 14.24 -0.61
C ALA A 2 2.46 15.68 -0.73
N ARG A 3 1.59 16.68 -1.01
CA ARG A 3 2.00 18.10 -1.13
C ARG A 3 2.66 18.66 0.14
N ARG A 4 2.20 18.24 1.32
CA ARG A 4 2.76 18.66 2.62
C ARG A 4 4.13 18.04 2.87
N TYR A 5 4.32 16.77 2.51
CA TYR A 5 5.61 16.10 2.59
C TYR A 5 6.61 16.74 1.62
N TYR A 6 6.20 16.97 0.37
CA TYR A 6 7.00 17.66 -0.65
C TYR A 6 7.49 19.02 -0.14
N ALA A 7 6.57 19.87 0.33
CA ALA A 7 6.90 21.19 0.88
C ALA A 7 7.84 21.11 2.10
N SER A 8 7.64 20.13 2.99
CA SER A 8 8.52 19.90 4.14
C SER A 8 9.94 19.47 3.76
N VAL A 9 10.08 18.61 2.76
CA VAL A 9 11.38 18.17 2.25
C VAL A 9 12.08 19.33 1.54
N LYS A 10 11.40 20.02 0.61
CA LYS A 10 11.97 21.15 -0.14
C LYS A 10 12.34 22.32 0.75
N GLY A 11 11.50 22.67 1.73
CA GLY A 11 11.77 23.75 2.68
C GLY A 11 13.00 23.53 3.57
N ARG A 12 13.53 22.29 3.67
CA ARG A 12 14.79 22.01 4.38
C ARG A 12 16.03 22.21 3.52
N LEU A 13 15.91 22.25 2.18
CA LEU A 13 17.05 22.30 1.25
C LEU A 13 17.87 23.58 1.40
N ALA A 14 17.22 24.72 1.66
CA ALA A 14 17.88 26.00 1.85
C ALA A 14 18.91 25.99 2.99
N LYS A 15 18.66 25.21 4.06
CA LYS A 15 19.59 25.05 5.19
C LYS A 15 20.90 24.34 4.79
N HIS A 16 20.89 23.65 3.65
CA HIS A 16 22.01 22.91 3.10
C HIS A 16 22.60 23.58 1.85
N GLY A 17 22.23 24.84 1.56
CA GLY A 17 22.72 25.56 0.38
C GLY A 17 22.22 24.99 -0.96
N ARG A 18 21.12 24.22 -0.94
CA ARG A 18 20.53 23.60 -2.13
C ARG A 18 19.23 24.32 -2.51
N THR A 19 18.96 24.34 -3.80
CA THR A 19 17.71 24.81 -4.41
C THR A 19 16.72 23.67 -4.55
N GLU A 20 15.45 23.97 -4.83
CA GLU A 20 14.43 22.93 -5.00
C GLU A 20 14.77 21.96 -6.14
N ASP A 21 15.39 22.44 -7.22
CA ASP A 21 15.71 21.63 -8.40
C ASP A 21 16.84 20.62 -8.14
N ASP A 22 17.62 20.83 -7.08
CA ASP A 22 18.73 19.94 -6.74
C ASP A 22 18.28 18.58 -6.18
N LEU A 23 17.01 18.42 -5.80
CA LEU A 23 16.49 17.18 -5.20
C LEU A 23 15.20 16.73 -5.88
N LEU A 24 15.30 15.69 -6.69
CA LEU A 24 14.12 15.00 -7.23
C LEU A 24 13.46 14.14 -6.15
N ILE A 25 12.14 14.26 -6.02
CA ILE A 25 11.32 13.40 -5.15
C ILE A 25 10.55 12.47 -6.09
N MET A 26 10.94 11.20 -6.12
CA MET A 26 10.30 10.20 -6.98
C MET A 26 9.30 9.40 -6.16
N SER A 27 8.01 9.61 -6.42
CA SER A 27 6.96 8.80 -5.81
C SER A 27 6.92 7.43 -6.48
N GLY A 28 6.90 6.36 -5.68
CA GLY A 28 6.74 5.01 -6.17
C GLY A 28 5.32 4.79 -6.70
N ILE A 29 5.19 4.26 -7.91
CA ILE A 29 3.93 3.85 -8.52
C ILE A 29 4.05 2.40 -9.00
N MET A 30 3.00 1.61 -8.78
CA MET A 30 2.88 0.26 -9.31
C MET A 30 1.71 0.23 -10.29
N CYS A 31 2.00 -0.10 -11.55
CA CYS A 31 1.04 0.00 -12.64
C CYS A 31 0.75 -1.36 -13.26
N PHE A 32 -0.53 -1.71 -13.38
CA PHE A 32 -1.00 -2.85 -14.15
C PHE A 32 -1.72 -2.31 -15.40
N VAL A 33 -1.02 -2.37 -16.54
CA VAL A 33 -1.46 -1.71 -17.77
C VAL A 33 -2.13 -2.71 -18.73
N GLY A 34 -3.32 -2.36 -19.19
CA GLY A 34 -4.05 -3.05 -20.26
C GLY A 34 -4.54 -2.07 -21.33
N ARG A 35 -4.82 -2.54 -22.55
CA ARG A 35 -5.41 -1.67 -23.60
C ARG A 35 -6.86 -1.31 -23.26
N THR A 36 -7.50 -2.12 -22.42
CA THR A 36 -8.80 -1.85 -21.83
C THR A 36 -8.73 -2.04 -20.31
N GLN A 37 -9.70 -1.50 -19.59
CA GLN A 37 -9.81 -1.72 -18.14
C GLN A 37 -9.92 -3.21 -17.79
N GLN A 38 -10.66 -3.97 -18.60
CA GLN A 38 -10.80 -5.42 -18.39
C GLN A 38 -9.46 -6.14 -18.58
N GLU A 39 -8.70 -5.82 -19.63
CA GLU A 39 -7.38 -6.45 -19.85
C GLU A 39 -6.42 -6.15 -18.70
N ALA A 40 -6.45 -4.94 -18.15
CA ALA A 40 -5.64 -4.55 -17.00
C ALA A 40 -6.03 -5.37 -15.76
N GLN A 41 -7.33 -5.54 -15.53
CA GLN A 41 -7.86 -6.34 -14.43
C GLN A 41 -7.50 -7.82 -14.59
N ASP A 42 -7.70 -8.41 -15.77
CA ASP A 42 -7.37 -9.81 -16.03
C ASP A 42 -5.87 -10.10 -15.79
N LYS A 43 -4.99 -9.15 -16.16
CA LYS A 43 -3.55 -9.23 -15.88
C LYS A 43 -3.27 -9.21 -14.39
N PHE A 44 -3.92 -8.32 -13.66
CA PHE A 44 -3.79 -8.22 -12.21
C PHE A 44 -4.26 -9.51 -11.53
N ASP A 45 -5.46 -9.98 -11.86
CA ASP A 45 -6.05 -11.20 -11.28
C ASP A 45 -5.17 -12.43 -11.56
N ARG A 46 -4.59 -12.52 -12.76
CA ARG A 46 -3.66 -13.61 -13.11
C ARG A 46 -2.38 -13.57 -12.27
N LEU A 47 -1.87 -12.39 -11.96
CA LEU A 47 -0.71 -12.23 -11.09
C LEU A 47 -1.05 -12.52 -9.63
N GLN A 48 -2.24 -12.13 -9.17
CA GLN A 48 -2.72 -12.50 -7.84
C GLN A 48 -2.91 -14.01 -7.69
N ALA A 49 -3.45 -14.68 -8.70
CA ALA A 49 -3.71 -16.12 -8.65
C ALA A 49 -2.44 -16.98 -8.45
N VAL A 50 -1.25 -16.46 -8.79
CA VAL A 50 0.03 -17.16 -8.57
C VAL A 50 0.72 -16.78 -7.27
N MET A 51 0.19 -15.82 -6.51
CA MET A 51 0.78 -15.43 -5.24
C MET A 51 0.53 -16.48 -4.16
N ASN A 52 1.57 -16.78 -3.38
CA ASN A 52 1.44 -17.61 -2.21
C ASN A 52 0.91 -16.77 -1.05
N VAL A 53 -0.28 -17.11 -0.57
CA VAL A 53 -0.98 -16.42 0.52
C VAL A 53 -0.17 -16.41 1.81
N GLU A 54 0.64 -17.45 2.08
CA GLU A 54 1.50 -17.49 3.27
C GLU A 54 2.55 -16.37 3.26
N VAL A 55 3.06 -16.01 2.06
CA VAL A 55 4.01 -14.90 1.90
C VAL A 55 3.32 -13.58 2.20
N GLY A 56 2.07 -13.41 1.73
CA GLY A 56 1.27 -12.22 2.01
C GLY A 56 0.92 -12.07 3.50
N ILE A 57 0.58 -13.17 4.19
CA ILE A 57 0.38 -13.19 5.65
C ILE A 57 1.68 -12.82 6.39
N GLY A 58 2.81 -13.39 5.97
CA GLY A 58 4.12 -13.02 6.54
C GLY A 58 4.44 -11.54 6.36
N GLN A 59 4.03 -10.93 5.25
CA GLN A 59 4.19 -9.51 4.99
C GLN A 59 3.28 -8.66 5.88
N LEU A 60 2.03 -9.08 6.10
CA LEU A 60 1.15 -8.41 7.07
C LEU A 60 1.77 -8.44 8.48
N LEU A 61 2.31 -9.58 8.91
CA LEU A 61 2.98 -9.73 10.21
C LEU A 61 4.20 -8.80 10.35
N LEU A 62 5.05 -8.73 9.32
CA LEU A 62 6.17 -7.77 9.27
C LEU A 62 5.72 -6.30 9.35
N ASN A 63 4.46 -6.03 9.02
CA ASN A 63 3.85 -4.72 9.02
C ASN A 63 2.93 -4.47 10.22
N HIS A 64 3.17 -5.20 11.32
CA HIS A 64 2.52 -5.01 12.61
C HIS A 64 1.03 -5.34 12.62
N PHE A 65 0.55 -6.13 11.64
CA PHE A 65 -0.68 -6.87 11.83
C PHE A 65 -0.44 -7.97 12.87
N PRO A 66 -1.48 -8.40 13.61
CA PRO A 66 -1.37 -9.61 14.41
C PRO A 66 -1.10 -10.81 13.50
N ASP A 67 -0.66 -11.91 14.12
CA ASP A 67 -0.54 -13.16 13.40
C ASP A 67 -1.91 -13.62 12.90
N LEU A 68 -2.05 -13.71 11.57
CA LEU A 68 -3.25 -14.14 10.87
C LEU A 68 -3.10 -15.57 10.32
N THR A 69 -2.02 -16.27 10.70
CA THR A 69 -1.76 -17.65 10.29
C THR A 69 -2.89 -18.56 10.77
N GLY A 70 -3.48 -19.33 9.84
CA GLY A 70 -4.56 -20.28 10.14
C GLY A 70 -5.97 -19.68 10.18
N TYR A 71 -6.13 -18.38 9.95
CA TYR A 71 -7.45 -17.77 9.78
C TYR A 71 -8.04 -18.11 8.39
N PRO A 72 -9.37 -18.28 8.24
CA PRO A 72 -9.98 -18.61 6.94
C PRO A 72 -9.68 -17.55 5.87
N LEU A 73 -9.18 -17.99 4.72
CA LEU A 73 -8.70 -17.07 3.66
C LEU A 73 -9.82 -16.28 2.99
N ASP A 74 -10.99 -16.89 2.88
CA ASP A 74 -12.14 -16.37 2.14
C ASP A 74 -13.20 -15.78 3.08
N GLU A 75 -12.88 -15.62 4.37
CA GLU A 75 -13.71 -14.90 5.33
C GLU A 75 -13.15 -13.50 5.61
N PRO A 76 -14.02 -12.52 5.95
CA PRO A 76 -13.58 -11.21 6.38
C PRO A 76 -12.67 -11.32 7.60
N VAL A 77 -11.62 -10.50 7.61
CA VAL A 77 -10.71 -10.42 8.76
C VAL A 77 -11.47 -9.84 9.98
N PRO A 78 -11.37 -10.42 11.19
CA PRO A 78 -12.10 -9.93 12.35
C PRO A 78 -11.65 -8.54 12.77
N GLU A 79 -12.59 -7.70 13.18
CA GLU A 79 -12.31 -6.36 13.70
C GLU A 79 -11.39 -6.38 14.93
N LEU A 80 -11.51 -7.42 15.78
CA LEU A 80 -10.63 -7.63 16.94
C LEU A 80 -9.15 -7.79 16.54
N MET A 81 -8.88 -8.27 15.32
CA MET A 81 -7.53 -8.45 14.77
C MET A 81 -7.02 -7.19 14.05
N MET A 82 -7.81 -6.11 14.00
CA MET A 82 -7.44 -4.83 13.39
C MET A 82 -7.27 -3.72 14.45
N ARG A 83 -6.99 -4.11 15.69
CA ARG A 83 -6.78 -3.17 16.79
C ARG A 83 -5.43 -2.51 16.68
N THR A 84 -5.42 -1.19 16.89
CA THR A 84 -4.22 -0.34 16.80
C THR A 84 -3.50 -0.19 18.14
N ASP A 85 -3.98 -0.84 19.20
CA ASP A 85 -3.47 -0.72 20.57
C ASP A 85 -2.02 -1.24 20.71
N ASN A 86 -1.63 -2.23 19.91
CA ASN A 86 -0.26 -2.77 19.91
C ASN A 86 0.70 -2.06 18.93
N LEU A 87 0.22 -1.12 18.11
CA LEU A 87 1.04 -0.37 17.13
C LEU A 87 2.01 0.62 17.78
N GLY A 88 1.90 0.87 19.09
CA GLY A 88 2.87 1.70 19.83
C GLY A 88 4.31 1.16 19.74
N SER A 89 4.47 -0.16 19.53
CA SER A 89 5.76 -0.81 19.32
C SER A 89 6.33 -0.63 17.90
N ALA A 90 5.49 -0.33 16.90
CA ALA A 90 5.88 -0.15 15.50
C ALA A 90 6.74 1.11 15.26
N ARG A 91 6.59 2.14 16.10
CA ARG A 91 7.45 3.34 16.08
C ARG A 91 8.93 3.01 16.27
N LEU A 92 9.27 1.88 16.90
CA LEU A 92 10.65 1.48 17.16
C LEU A 92 11.38 0.93 15.92
N ALA A 93 10.66 0.56 14.86
CA ALA A 93 11.24 -0.05 13.66
C ALA A 93 11.38 0.91 12.47
N GLY A 94 11.13 2.22 12.66
CA GLY A 94 11.23 3.22 11.59
C GLY A 94 10.18 3.08 10.48
N ARG A 95 9.12 2.28 10.71
CA ARG A 95 7.95 2.19 9.83
C ARG A 95 6.81 3.02 10.41
N GLU A 96 6.29 3.94 9.61
CA GLU A 96 5.19 4.81 10.03
C GLU A 96 3.92 3.96 10.23
N PRO A 97 3.35 3.91 11.45
CA PRO A 97 2.15 3.12 11.75
C PRO A 97 0.92 3.61 11.00
N GLU A 98 0.97 4.84 10.46
CA GLU A 98 -0.09 5.47 9.68
C GLU A 98 -0.50 4.63 8.45
N MET A 99 0.47 3.99 7.79
CA MET A 99 0.17 3.12 6.64
C MET A 99 -0.62 1.90 7.10
N THR A 100 -0.11 1.15 8.10
CA THR A 100 -0.80 -0.02 8.66
C THR A 100 -2.22 0.32 9.12
N ILE A 101 -2.41 1.48 9.74
CA ILE A 101 -3.75 1.98 10.13
C ILE A 101 -4.63 2.19 8.90
N ALA A 102 -4.14 2.86 7.86
CA ALA A 102 -4.90 3.07 6.63
C ALA A 102 -5.31 1.74 5.95
N LEU A 103 -4.46 0.71 6.02
CA LEU A 103 -4.81 -0.62 5.52
C LEU A 103 -5.89 -1.30 6.36
N MET A 104 -5.79 -1.19 7.68
CA MET A 104 -6.80 -1.70 8.60
C MET A 104 -8.14 -1.00 8.39
N ASP A 105 -8.14 0.32 8.23
CA ASP A 105 -9.35 1.10 7.96
C ASP A 105 -10.00 0.68 6.64
N ARG A 106 -9.20 0.55 5.57
CA ARG A 106 -9.68 0.05 4.28
C ARG A 106 -10.24 -1.37 4.39
N ALA A 107 -9.57 -2.26 5.13
CA ALA A 107 -10.04 -3.62 5.36
C ALA A 107 -11.38 -3.67 6.08
N ARG A 108 -11.63 -2.73 7.01
CA ARG A 108 -12.93 -2.58 7.70
C ARG A 108 -14.01 -2.05 6.75
N GLU A 109 -13.71 -0.99 6.00
CA GLU A 109 -14.67 -0.34 5.09
C GLU A 109 -15.10 -1.26 3.95
N GLU A 110 -14.13 -1.93 3.31
CA GLU A 110 -14.36 -2.82 2.17
C GLU A 110 -14.68 -4.27 2.58
N LYS A 111 -14.63 -4.59 3.89
CA LYS A 111 -14.80 -5.95 4.45
C LYS A 111 -13.92 -6.99 3.75
N LEU A 112 -12.64 -6.65 3.59
CA LEU A 112 -11.69 -7.48 2.85
C LEU A 112 -11.53 -8.85 3.50
N THR A 113 -11.49 -9.90 2.66
CA THR A 113 -11.09 -11.23 3.11
C THR A 113 -9.60 -11.27 3.40
N LEU A 114 -9.13 -12.28 4.14
CA LEU A 114 -7.69 -12.42 4.41
C LEU A 114 -6.87 -12.56 3.11
N ARG A 115 -7.42 -13.25 2.09
CA ARG A 115 -6.81 -13.33 0.76
C ARG A 115 -6.65 -11.95 0.13
N GLN A 116 -7.73 -11.17 0.07
CA GLN A 116 -7.70 -9.82 -0.50
C GLN A 116 -6.75 -8.90 0.27
N LEU A 117 -6.74 -8.99 1.61
CA LEU A 117 -5.83 -8.22 2.45
C LEU A 117 -4.36 -8.60 2.18
N SER A 118 -4.08 -9.89 2.04
CA SER A 118 -2.75 -10.39 1.68
C SER A 118 -2.30 -9.93 0.30
N ASP A 119 -3.24 -9.86 -0.65
CA ASP A 119 -2.94 -9.44 -2.01
C ASP A 119 -2.68 -7.93 -2.09
N VAL A 120 -3.45 -7.12 -1.35
CA VAL A 120 -3.21 -5.67 -1.24
C VAL A 120 -1.85 -5.41 -0.62
N ALA A 121 -1.49 -6.14 0.45
CA ALA A 121 -0.18 -6.02 1.10
C ALA A 121 0.98 -6.35 0.14
N MET A 122 0.75 -7.21 -0.85
CA MET A 122 1.77 -7.63 -1.82
C MET A 122 1.83 -6.79 -3.10
N CYS A 123 0.68 -6.39 -3.67
CA CYS A 123 0.59 -5.68 -4.94
C CYS A 123 0.67 -4.15 -4.80
N GLY A 124 1.57 -3.67 -3.96
CA GLY A 124 1.93 -2.25 -3.94
C GLY A 124 1.19 -1.41 -2.91
N PHE A 125 0.82 -1.98 -1.75
CA PHE A 125 0.39 -1.21 -0.58
C PHE A 125 1.32 -0.01 -0.22
N TRP A 126 2.61 -0.10 -0.55
CA TRP A 126 3.61 0.96 -0.28
C TRP A 126 3.73 2.03 -1.37
N SER A 127 3.05 1.83 -2.50
CA SER A 127 3.10 2.69 -3.67
C SER A 127 1.68 3.02 -4.13
N LEU A 128 1.52 4.01 -4.98
CA LEU A 128 0.22 4.19 -5.62
C LEU A 128 -0.01 3.01 -6.58
N GLY A 129 -0.92 2.10 -6.25
CA GLY A 129 -1.30 0.95 -7.09
C GLY A 129 -2.41 1.35 -8.06
N VAL A 130 -2.14 1.28 -9.37
CA VAL A 130 -3.09 1.66 -10.41
C VAL A 130 -3.27 0.53 -11.41
N ILE A 131 -4.52 0.14 -11.64
CA ILE A 131 -4.93 -0.85 -12.63
C ILE A 131 -5.79 -0.14 -13.67
N GLY A 132 -5.36 -0.12 -14.93
CA GLY A 132 -6.15 0.52 -15.98
C GLY A 132 -5.44 0.71 -17.31
N THR A 133 -6.00 1.61 -18.11
CA THR A 133 -5.43 1.98 -19.42
C THR A 133 -4.25 2.94 -19.27
N PRO A 134 -3.40 3.08 -20.30
CA PRO A 134 -2.30 4.04 -20.27
C PRO A 134 -2.76 5.46 -19.94
N GLU A 135 -3.91 5.89 -20.47
CA GLU A 135 -4.47 7.23 -20.24
C GLU A 135 -4.83 7.42 -18.77
N ARG A 136 -5.59 6.49 -18.19
CA ARG A 136 -5.97 6.56 -16.76
C ARG A 136 -4.75 6.61 -15.83
N ILE A 137 -3.70 5.87 -16.18
CA ILE A 137 -2.46 5.85 -15.40
C ILE A 137 -1.72 7.17 -15.54
N ALA A 138 -1.64 7.73 -16.75
CA ALA A 138 -1.04 9.04 -16.99
C ALA A 138 -1.80 10.15 -16.25
N ASP A 139 -3.12 10.19 -16.37
CA ASP A 139 -3.98 11.14 -15.65
C ASP A 139 -3.71 11.07 -14.14
N MET A 140 -3.59 9.86 -13.59
CA MET A 140 -3.29 9.67 -12.18
C MET A 140 -1.87 10.10 -11.78
N MET A 141 -0.90 10.01 -12.68
CA MET A 141 0.47 10.48 -12.43
C MET A 141 0.57 12.02 -12.44
N GLU A 142 -0.39 12.71 -13.07
CA GLU A 142 -0.42 14.17 -13.16
C GLU A 142 -1.06 14.86 -11.92
N GLU A 143 -1.83 14.12 -11.09
CA GLU A 143 -2.52 14.63 -9.89
C GLU A 143 -1.62 14.83 -8.63
#